data_AF-A0A661ZKM2-F1
#
_entry.id   AF-A0A661ZKM2-F1
#
_cell.length_a   1.000
_cell.length_b   1.000
_cell.length_c   1.000
_cell.angle_alpha   90.00
_cell.angle_beta   90.00
_cell.angle_gamma   90.00
#
_symmetry.space_group_name_H-M   'P 1'
#
loop_
_entity.id
_entity.type
_entity.pdbx_description
1 polymer ?
#
loop_
_entity_poly.entity_id
_entity_poly.type
_entity_poly.pdbx_seq_one_letter_code
_entity_poly.pdbx_strand_id
1 'polypeptide(L)'
;MNINYHFEVLPTEQKLLLKLLSKQNWLSSFYLVGGTALALQIGHRQSIDFDFFIKNDFNNNEIINYLCNLGRFELFNENNNTINGSLTWTSQNQKGPTQRR
;
A
#
# COMPACT_ATOMS: atom_id res chain seq x y z
N MET A 1 -1.44 -23.10 -11.73
CA MET A 1 -2.27 -23.01 -10.50
C MET A 1 -3.13 -21.77 -10.63
N ASN A 2 -4.46 -21.87 -10.54
CA ASN A 2 -5.29 -20.69 -10.35
C ASN A 2 -5.29 -20.37 -8.86
N ILE A 3 -4.62 -19.28 -8.49
CA ILE A 3 -4.71 -18.73 -7.13
C ILE A 3 -6.00 -17.90 -7.09
N ASN A 4 -6.92 -18.26 -6.20
CA ASN A 4 -8.07 -17.44 -5.87
C ASN A 4 -7.77 -16.72 -4.55
N TYR A 5 -7.75 -15.39 -4.57
CA TYR A 5 -7.42 -14.60 -3.37
C TYR A 5 -8.66 -14.39 -2.49
N HIS A 6 -8.50 -14.59 -1.19
CA HIS A 6 -9.50 -14.39 -0.15
C HIS A 6 -9.59 -12.92 0.25
N PHE A 7 -10.15 -12.05 -0.61
CA PHE A 7 -10.27 -10.62 -0.31
C PHE A 7 -11.18 -10.31 0.88
N GLU A 8 -12.00 -11.25 1.36
CA GLU A 8 -12.78 -11.15 2.60
C GLU A 8 -11.91 -10.99 3.86
N VAL A 9 -10.62 -11.35 3.81
CA VAL A 9 -9.69 -11.14 4.94
C VAL A 9 -9.33 -9.68 5.18
N LEU A 10 -9.58 -8.80 4.20
CA LEU A 10 -9.34 -7.38 4.34
C LEU A 10 -10.65 -6.69 4.75
N PRO A 11 -10.65 -5.80 5.75
CA PRO A 11 -11.80 -4.94 5.97
C PRO A 11 -12.01 -4.00 4.76
N THR A 12 -13.20 -3.41 4.67
CA THR A 12 -13.61 -2.57 3.52
C THR A 12 -12.59 -1.47 3.22
N GLU A 13 -12.10 -0.78 4.25
CA GLU A 13 -11.12 0.29 4.07
C GLU A 13 -9.79 -0.25 3.50
N GLN A 14 -9.28 -1.36 4.00
CA GLN A 14 -8.05 -1.97 3.49
C GLN A 14 -8.20 -2.45 2.03
N LYS A 15 -9.39 -2.91 1.61
CA LYS A 15 -9.64 -3.23 0.19
C LYS A 15 -9.57 -1.98 -0.68
N LEU A 16 -10.14 -0.87 -0.22
CA LEU A 16 -10.11 0.40 -0.94
C LEU A 16 -8.69 0.95 -1.01
N LEU A 17 -7.93 0.88 0.09
CA LEU A 17 -6.53 1.25 0.12
C LEU A 17 -5.70 0.39 -0.82
N LEU A 18 -5.85 -0.94 -0.78
CA LEU A 18 -5.12 -1.84 -1.68
C LEU A 18 -5.44 -1.55 -3.15
N LYS A 19 -6.70 -1.22 -3.47
CA LYS A 19 -7.12 -0.79 -4.82
C LYS A 19 -6.52 0.57 -5.22
N LEU A 20 -6.29 1.47 -4.28
CA LEU A 20 -5.63 2.75 -4.53
C LEU A 20 -4.13 2.56 -4.75
N LEU A 21 -3.50 1.72 -3.92
CA LEU A 21 -2.09 1.35 -4.02
C LEU A 21 -1.80 0.58 -5.31
N SER A 22 -2.68 -0.31 -5.75
CA SER A 22 -2.50 -1.09 -6.98
C SER A 22 -2.52 -0.25 -8.27
N LYS A 23 -2.99 1.00 -8.20
CA LYS A 23 -2.95 1.95 -9.33
C LYS A 23 -1.65 2.75 -9.39
N GLN A 24 -0.75 2.58 -8.41
CA GLN A 24 0.47 3.35 -8.32
C GLN A 24 1.60 2.68 -9.09
N ASN A 25 2.08 3.32 -10.15
CA ASN A 25 3.17 2.76 -10.98
C ASN A 25 4.45 2.53 -10.18
N TRP A 26 4.77 3.40 -9.22
CA TRP A 26 5.95 3.27 -8.36
C TRP A 26 5.92 2.02 -7.47
N LEU A 27 4.72 1.48 -7.18
CA LEU A 27 4.55 0.27 -6.38
C LEU A 27 4.60 -1.01 -7.23
N SER A 28 4.64 -0.92 -8.57
CA SER A 28 4.58 -2.10 -9.46
C SER A 28 5.74 -3.09 -9.29
N SER A 29 6.90 -2.63 -8.79
CA SER A 29 8.07 -3.48 -8.51
C SER A 29 8.06 -4.06 -7.09
N PHE A 30 7.11 -3.63 -6.25
CA PHE A 30 6.93 -4.15 -4.90
C PHE A 30 5.94 -5.31 -4.90
N TYR A 31 6.11 -6.23 -3.97
CA TYR A 31 5.19 -7.34 -3.74
C TYR A 31 4.79 -7.40 -2.27
N LEU A 32 3.52 -7.75 -2.04
CA LEU A 32 2.98 -7.90 -0.70
C LEU A 32 3.54 -9.17 -0.06
N VAL A 33 3.97 -9.07 1.19
CA VAL A 33 4.53 -10.19 1.95
C VAL A 33 3.86 -10.33 3.32
N GLY A 34 4.41 -11.23 4.13
CA GLY A 34 4.05 -11.33 5.54
C GLY A 34 2.66 -11.91 5.78
N GLY A 35 2.09 -11.53 6.91
CA GLY A 35 0.84 -12.09 7.41
C GLY A 35 -0.35 -11.83 6.50
N THR A 36 -0.38 -10.66 5.86
CA THR A 36 -1.49 -10.26 4.98
C THR A 36 -1.43 -10.95 3.63
N ALA A 37 -0.24 -11.15 3.06
CA ALA A 37 -0.08 -11.96 1.85
C ALA A 37 -0.54 -13.40 2.08
N LEU A 38 -0.15 -14.02 3.21
CA LEU A 38 -0.60 -15.36 3.56
C LEU A 38 -2.12 -15.41 3.77
N ALA A 39 -2.69 -14.43 4.49
CA ALA A 39 -4.14 -14.36 4.71
C ALA A 39 -4.91 -14.28 3.39
N LEU A 40 -4.44 -13.49 2.43
CA LEU A 40 -5.05 -13.43 1.09
C LEU A 40 -4.96 -14.76 0.34
N GLN A 41 -3.96 -15.61 0.60
CA GLN A 41 -3.81 -16.89 -0.08
C GLN A 41 -4.69 -18.01 0.51
N ILE A 42 -4.90 -18.04 1.84
CA ILE A 42 -5.56 -19.17 2.51
C ILE A 42 -6.82 -18.80 3.32
N GLY A 43 -7.14 -17.52 3.44
CA GLY A 43 -8.39 -17.07 4.09
C GLY A 43 -8.47 -17.31 5.61
N HIS A 44 -7.35 -17.54 6.30
CA HIS A 44 -7.35 -18.07 7.66
C HIS A 44 -7.68 -17.05 8.77
N ARG A 45 -7.59 -15.74 8.49
CA ARG A 45 -7.95 -14.67 9.43
C ARG A 45 -8.13 -13.34 8.73
N GLN A 46 -8.76 -12.38 9.41
CA GLN A 46 -8.70 -10.98 9.00
C GLN A 46 -7.27 -10.41 9.21
N SER A 47 -6.81 -9.55 8.30
CA SER A 47 -5.50 -8.89 8.37
C SER A 47 -5.60 -7.44 7.90
N ILE A 48 -4.85 -6.54 8.54
CA ILE A 48 -5.01 -5.09 8.36
C ILE A 48 -3.73 -4.45 7.79
N ASP A 49 -2.57 -4.90 8.24
CA ASP A 49 -1.28 -4.29 7.90
C ASP A 49 -0.82 -4.67 6.48
N PHE A 50 -0.12 -3.77 5.79
CA PHE A 50 0.49 -4.09 4.50
C PHE A 50 2.01 -3.99 4.58
N ASP A 51 2.68 -5.12 4.32
CA ASP A 51 4.12 -5.20 4.20
C ASP A 51 4.48 -5.36 2.72
N PHE A 52 5.17 -4.37 2.15
CA PHE A 52 5.62 -4.39 0.76
C PHE A 52 7.14 -4.50 0.69
N PHE A 53 7.63 -5.48 -0.07
CA PHE A 53 9.05 -5.72 -0.29
C PHE A 53 9.39 -5.52 -1.76
N ILE A 54 10.63 -5.16 -2.03
CA ILE A 54 11.19 -5.03 -3.39
C ILE A 54 12.55 -5.71 -3.41
N LYS A 55 12.92 -6.28 -4.56
CA LYS A 55 14.20 -7.00 -4.72
C LYS A 55 15.41 -6.05 -4.81
N ASN A 56 15.18 -4.85 -5.34
CA ASN A 56 16.20 -3.83 -5.57
C ASN A 56 16.10 -2.75 -4.49
N ASP A 57 17.17 -1.98 -4.33
CA ASP A 57 17.17 -0.78 -3.49
C ASP A 57 16.15 0.26 -4.00
N PHE A 58 15.66 1.10 -3.07
CA PHE A 58 14.77 2.21 -3.38
C PHE A 58 15.16 3.45 -2.57
N ASN A 59 14.79 4.63 -3.08
CA ASN A 59 15.02 5.86 -2.35
C ASN A 59 13.88 6.08 -1.35
N ASN A 60 14.20 6.08 -0.05
CA ASN A 60 13.20 6.28 0.99
C ASN A 60 12.41 7.58 0.82
N ASN A 61 13.09 8.69 0.52
CA ASN A 61 12.45 10.00 0.39
C ASN A 61 11.46 10.02 -0.78
N GLU A 62 11.74 9.31 -1.88
CA GLU A 62 10.80 9.19 -3.00
C GLU A 62 9.53 8.46 -2.57
N ILE A 63 9.66 7.32 -1.88
CA ILE A 63 8.52 6.54 -1.40
C ILE A 63 7.70 7.32 -0.36
N ILE A 64 8.37 8.00 0.60
CA ILE A 64 7.70 8.86 1.58
C ILE A 64 6.91 9.97 0.87
N ASN A 65 7.52 10.64 -0.12
CA ASN A 65 6.84 11.67 -0.91
C ASN A 65 5.63 11.12 -1.66
N TYR A 66 5.73 9.93 -2.28
CA TYR A 66 4.59 9.30 -2.92
C TYR A 66 3.46 8.98 -1.94
N LEU A 67 3.77 8.47 -0.75
CA LEU A 67 2.79 8.17 0.29
C LEU A 67 2.10 9.46 0.79
N CYS A 68 2.86 10.54 1.02
CA CYS A 68 2.34 11.85 1.38
C CYS A 68 1.42 12.46 0.29
N ASN A 69 1.66 12.14 -0.99
CA ASN A 69 0.79 12.58 -2.08
C ASN A 69 -0.54 11.81 -2.14
N LEU A 70 -0.61 10.62 -1.56
CA LEU A 70 -1.84 9.81 -1.49
C LEU A 70 -2.71 10.17 -0.29
N GLY A 71 -2.11 10.65 0.80
CA GLY A 71 -2.81 11.00 2.03
C GLY A 71 -1.86 11.48 3.11
N ARG A 72 -2.36 11.58 4.34
CA ARG A 72 -1.53 11.89 5.50
C ARG A 72 -0.71 10.65 5.85
N PHE A 73 0.57 10.70 5.56
CA PHE A 73 1.53 9.67 5.96
C PHE A 73 2.27 10.10 7.23
N GLU A 74 2.25 9.27 8.25
CA GLU A 74 2.99 9.46 9.50
C GLU A 74 4.10 8.42 9.57
N LEU A 75 5.35 8.89 9.47
CA LEU A 75 6.55 8.06 9.53
C LEU A 75 6.88 7.74 11.00
N PHE A 76 7.01 6.45 11.31
CA PHE A 76 7.41 5.99 12.64
C PHE A 76 8.89 5.64 12.71
N ASN A 77 9.41 4.99 11.66
CA ASN A 77 10.82 4.61 11.58
C ASN A 77 11.30 4.60 10.13
N GLU A 78 12.57 4.94 9.97
CA GLU A 78 13.26 4.96 8.68
C GLU A 78 14.66 4.38 8.82
N ASN A 79 14.98 3.39 7.98
CA ASN A 79 16.32 2.85 7.78
C ASN A 79 16.59 2.75 6.28
N ASN A 80 17.84 2.58 5.86
CA ASN A 80 18.14 2.41 4.44
C ASN A 80 17.28 1.28 3.82
N ASN A 81 16.55 1.60 2.74
CA ASN A 81 15.58 0.71 2.08
C ASN A 81 14.47 0.18 3.01
N THR A 82 14.06 0.92 4.03
CA THR A 82 12.98 0.51 4.94
C THR A 82 12.26 1.72 5.48
N ILE A 83 10.94 1.74 5.28
CA ILE A 83 10.02 2.76 5.81
C ILE A 83 8.93 2.03 6.58
N ASN A 84 8.66 2.50 7.80
CA ASN A 84 7.50 2.07 8.57
C ASN A 84 6.69 3.29 8.99
N GLY A 85 5.39 3.25 8.76
CA GLY A 85 4.49 4.36 9.05
C GLY A 85 3.02 3.99 8.85
N SER A 86 2.16 4.97 9.13
CA SER A 86 0.72 4.85 8.88
C SER A 86 0.26 5.80 7.78
N LEU A 87 -0.57 5.30 6.87
CA LEU A 87 -1.19 6.12 5.83
C LEU A 87 -2.68 6.28 6.11
N THR A 88 -3.08 7.50 6.41
CA THR A 88 -4.50 7.90 6.45
C THR A 88 -4.86 8.55 5.13
N TRP A 89 -5.68 7.88 4.32
CA TRP A 89 -6.17 8.41 3.05
C TRP A 89 -7.68 8.71 3.14
N THR A 90 -8.15 9.66 2.33
CA THR A 90 -9.58 9.90 2.15
C THR A 90 -9.97 9.70 0.70
N SER A 91 -11.16 9.17 0.46
CA SER A 91 -11.68 8.99 -0.91
C SER A 91 -11.91 10.31 -1.67
N GLN A 92 -11.82 11.47 -1.00
CA GLN A 92 -11.96 12.79 -1.62
C GLN A 92 -10.68 13.29 -2.32
N ASN A 93 -9.52 12.70 -2.05
CA ASN A 93 -8.23 13.09 -2.64
C ASN A 93 -8.05 12.66 -4.11
N GLN A 94 -9.07 12.08 -4.77
CA GLN A 94 -9.03 11.69 -6.19
C GLN A 94 -9.27 12.86 -7.17
N LYS A 95 -9.33 14.11 -6.71
CA LYS A 95 -9.30 15.26 -7.63
C LYS A 95 -7.86 15.50 -8.07
N GLY A 96 -7.51 14.94 -9.23
CA GLY A 96 -6.30 15.28 -9.97
C GLY A 96 -6.18 16.79 -10.22
N PRO A 97 -5.02 17.28 -10.65
CA PRO A 97 -4.76 18.70 -10.80
C PRO A 97 -5.87 19.34 -11.66
N THR A 98 -6.60 20.27 -11.07
CA THR A 98 -7.49 21.18 -11.78
C THR A 98 -6.68 21.80 -12.91
N GLN A 99 -6.98 21.43 -14.16
CA GLN A 99 -6.52 22.17 -15.32
C GLN A 99 -7.03 23.59 -15.16
N ARG A 100 -6.14 24.48 -14.69
CA ARG A 100 -6.34 25.91 -14.81
C ARG A 100 -6.33 26.20 -16.32
N ARG A 101 -7.53 26.43 -16.86
CA ARG A 101 -7.72 27.14 -18.11
C ARG A 101 -7.31 28.59 -17.92
#